data_AF-A0A351YGP7-F1
#
_entry.id   AF-A0A351YGP7-F1
#
_cell.length_a   1.000
_cell.length_b   1.000
_cell.length_c   1.000
_cell.angle_alpha   90.00
_cell.angle_beta   90.00
_cell.angle_gamma   90.00
#
_symmetry.space_group_name_H-M   'P 1'
#
loop_
_entity.id
_entity.type
_entity.pdbx_description
1 polymer ?
#
loop_
_entity_poly.entity_id
_entity_poly.type
_entity_poly.pdbx_seq_one_letter_code
_entity_poly.pdbx_strand_id
1 'polypeptide(L)'
;MTMKQFALLCLLGGCFSVSWAQDTIYVKGNQWCQKEKATGYAIVNHEPPLYKVDTYNLKGILKETTYYLRYTKETNRRMKEGVSKTFYDNGNVEEEITYTANRPQSLKTFYPDGKICREDTFNKEGKMKTSYIYDQDGNKTRNKEPYECMATFPGGNEALRKAVSSVLYYPKEAKEKNITGRVIIQFIIDKEGNMTQPKVLNKPNPILEKAALKSFERMAQKYTWHPGIQKGKKVNVRFVMPFSYNNP
;
A
#
# COMPACT_ATOMS: atom_id res chain seq x y z
N MET A 1 33.19 -64.74 31.53
CA MET A 1 33.54 -64.66 30.09
C MET A 1 32.34 -65.16 29.31
N THR A 2 31.42 -64.26 28.95
CA THR A 2 30.15 -64.57 28.29
C THR A 2 29.77 -63.39 27.42
N MET A 3 29.84 -63.60 26.10
CA MET A 3 29.37 -62.71 25.05
C MET A 3 27.87 -62.46 25.19
N LYS A 4 27.44 -61.20 25.16
CA LYS A 4 26.09 -60.81 24.73
C LYS A 4 26.22 -59.64 23.76
N GLN A 5 25.86 -59.91 22.51
CA GLN A 5 25.68 -58.94 21.45
C GLN A 5 24.59 -57.94 21.86
N PHE A 6 24.87 -56.64 21.75
CA PHE A 6 23.84 -55.60 21.75
C PHE A 6 23.74 -55.03 20.34
N ALA A 7 22.55 -55.16 19.76
CA ALA A 7 22.19 -54.58 18.48
C ALA A 7 22.20 -53.05 18.58
N LEU A 8 22.92 -52.41 17.65
CA LEU A 8 22.91 -50.96 17.45
C LEU A 8 21.61 -50.59 16.71
N LEU A 9 20.65 -50.03 17.45
CA LEU A 9 19.42 -49.50 16.89
C LEU A 9 19.73 -48.11 16.28
N CYS A 10 19.96 -48.04 14.97
CA CYS A 10 20.05 -46.77 14.25
C CYS A 10 18.65 -46.14 14.16
N LEU A 11 18.32 -45.25 15.10
CA LEU A 11 17.22 -44.31 14.96
C LEU A 11 17.61 -43.26 13.90
N LEU A 12 17.24 -43.52 12.64
CA LEU A 12 17.17 -42.49 11.62
C LEU A 12 16.07 -41.51 12.02
N GLY A 13 16.47 -40.47 12.76
CA GLY A 13 15.65 -39.29 12.98
C GLY A 13 15.41 -38.59 11.65
N GLY A 14 14.34 -38.98 10.96
CA GLY A 14 13.83 -38.26 9.79
C GLY A 14 13.43 -36.87 10.23
N CYS A 15 14.28 -35.88 9.93
CA CYS A 15 13.93 -34.48 10.02
C CYS A 15 12.93 -34.21 8.89
N PHE A 16 11.63 -34.40 9.17
CA PHE A 16 10.58 -33.90 8.30
C PHE A 16 10.58 -32.37 8.43
N SER A 17 11.35 -31.69 7.59
CA SER A 17 11.11 -30.28 7.32
C SER A 17 9.73 -30.19 6.68
N VAL A 18 8.73 -29.82 7.48
CA VAL A 18 7.42 -29.42 6.96
C VAL A 18 7.68 -28.17 6.12
N SER A 19 7.81 -28.37 4.81
CA SER A 19 7.81 -27.30 3.83
C SER A 19 6.40 -26.74 3.83
N TRP A 20 6.15 -25.71 4.63
CA TRP A 20 4.93 -24.93 4.52
C TRP A 20 4.84 -24.42 3.08
N ALA A 21 3.87 -24.92 2.33
CA ALA A 21 3.66 -24.50 0.95
C ALA A 21 3.45 -22.99 0.95
N GLN A 22 4.35 -22.27 0.29
CA GLN A 22 4.25 -20.84 0.12
C GLN A 22 3.24 -20.57 -0.99
N ASP A 23 2.06 -20.06 -0.64
CA ASP A 23 1.03 -19.75 -1.63
C ASP A 23 1.46 -18.53 -2.44
N THR A 24 1.69 -18.74 -3.74
CA THR A 24 1.89 -17.65 -4.70
C THR A 24 0.55 -17.22 -5.26
N ILE A 25 0.21 -15.95 -5.04
CA ILE A 25 -1.07 -15.37 -5.44
C ILE A 25 -0.82 -14.24 -6.41
N TYR A 26 -1.28 -14.37 -7.65
CA TYR A 26 -1.16 -13.30 -8.63
C TYR A 26 -2.08 -12.14 -8.30
N VAL A 27 -1.56 -10.91 -8.36
CA VAL A 27 -2.30 -9.70 -8.00
C VAL A 27 -2.27 -8.64 -9.08
N LYS A 28 -3.38 -7.91 -9.21
CA LYS A 28 -3.51 -6.67 -9.97
C LYS A 28 -3.85 -5.55 -9.00
N GLY A 29 -2.85 -4.75 -8.64
CA GLY A 29 -2.94 -3.91 -7.43
C GLY A 29 -3.07 -4.80 -6.19
N ASN A 30 -4.11 -4.60 -5.39
CA ASN A 30 -4.36 -5.40 -4.17
C ASN A 30 -5.38 -6.55 -4.37
N GLN A 31 -5.93 -6.71 -5.57
CA GLN A 31 -6.90 -7.76 -5.89
C GLN A 31 -6.18 -9.01 -6.39
N TRP A 32 -6.62 -10.19 -5.95
CA TRP A 32 -6.16 -11.44 -6.54
C TRP A 32 -6.73 -11.56 -7.96
N CYS A 33 -5.95 -12.14 -8.87
CA CYS A 33 -6.31 -12.28 -10.27
C CYS A 33 -5.66 -13.51 -10.90
N GLN A 34 -6.01 -13.80 -12.15
CA GLN A 34 -5.31 -14.80 -12.96
C GLN A 34 -3.93 -14.27 -13.37
N LYS A 35 -2.96 -15.17 -13.53
CA LYS A 35 -1.55 -14.85 -13.82
C LYS A 35 -1.38 -13.91 -15.01
N GLU A 36 -2.16 -14.12 -16.07
CA GLU A 36 -2.07 -13.38 -17.33
C GLU A 36 -2.49 -11.91 -17.20
N LYS A 37 -3.24 -11.58 -16.14
CA LYS A 37 -3.75 -10.22 -15.84
C LYS A 37 -2.96 -9.54 -14.72
N ALA A 38 -1.98 -10.23 -14.15
CA ALA A 38 -1.25 -9.79 -12.99
C ALA A 38 -0.36 -8.58 -13.29
N THR A 39 -0.22 -7.70 -12.31
CA THR A 39 0.83 -6.66 -12.28
C THR A 39 1.90 -6.96 -11.23
N GLY A 40 1.73 -8.05 -10.49
CA GLY A 40 2.61 -8.53 -9.44
C GLY A 40 2.12 -9.85 -8.88
N TYR A 41 2.79 -10.35 -7.85
CA TYR A 41 2.37 -11.53 -7.12
C TYR A 41 2.64 -11.33 -5.62
N ALA A 42 1.81 -11.95 -4.79
CA ALA A 42 1.96 -11.99 -3.36
C ALA A 42 2.40 -13.39 -2.95
N ILE A 43 3.31 -13.43 -2.00
CA ILE A 43 3.76 -14.61 -1.29
C ILE A 43 3.12 -14.54 0.10
N VAL A 44 2.34 -15.56 0.45
CA VAL A 44 1.63 -15.62 1.74
C VAL A 44 2.30 -16.66 2.62
N ASN A 45 2.78 -16.21 3.78
CA ASN A 45 3.28 -17.08 4.84
C ASN A 45 2.35 -16.96 6.04
N HIS A 46 1.85 -18.10 6.54
CA HIS A 46 1.08 -18.14 7.77
C HIS A 46 2.05 -18.19 8.95
N GLU A 47 2.08 -17.11 9.73
CA GLU A 47 2.91 -16.90 10.91
C GLU A 47 1.97 -16.69 12.12
N PRO A 48 1.38 -17.76 12.70
CA PRO A 48 0.28 -17.63 13.66
C PRO A 48 0.58 -16.63 14.80
N PRO A 49 -0.36 -15.72 15.11
CA PRO A 49 -1.74 -15.65 14.62
C PRO A 49 -1.94 -14.85 13.31
N LEU A 50 -0.85 -14.46 12.63
CA LEU A 50 -0.86 -13.55 11.49
C LEU A 50 -0.59 -14.26 10.17
N TYR A 51 -0.95 -13.61 9.08
CA TYR A 51 -0.48 -13.89 7.74
C TYR A 51 0.49 -12.79 7.35
N LYS A 52 1.74 -13.13 7.08
CA LYS A 52 2.70 -12.24 6.45
C LYS A 52 2.54 -12.33 4.93
N VAL A 53 2.28 -11.20 4.30
CA VAL A 53 2.05 -11.12 2.85
C VAL A 53 3.09 -10.21 2.22
N ASP A 54 4.02 -10.82 1.49
CA ASP A 54 5.07 -10.11 0.74
C ASP A 54 4.62 -9.97 -0.72
N THR A 55 4.44 -8.74 -1.21
CA THR A 55 3.96 -8.44 -2.57
C THR A 55 5.09 -7.91 -3.43
N TYR A 56 5.29 -8.52 -4.59
CA TYR A 56 6.33 -8.23 -5.56
C TYR A 56 5.73 -7.72 -6.87
N ASN A 57 6.47 -6.90 -7.61
CA ASN A 57 6.15 -6.65 -9.01
C ASN A 57 6.53 -7.87 -9.88
N LEU A 58 6.15 -7.88 -11.16
CA LEU A 58 6.48 -9.00 -12.07
C LEU A 58 7.98 -9.20 -12.35
N LYS A 59 8.84 -8.25 -11.97
CA LYS A 59 10.31 -8.37 -12.05
C LYS A 59 10.92 -8.96 -10.78
N GLY A 60 10.11 -9.34 -9.79
CA GLY A 60 10.57 -9.89 -8.52
C GLY A 60 11.08 -8.86 -7.51
N ILE A 61 10.82 -7.56 -7.72
CA ILE A 61 11.17 -6.50 -6.75
C ILE A 61 10.07 -6.42 -5.69
N LEU A 62 10.45 -6.53 -4.41
CA LEU A 62 9.56 -6.39 -3.27
C LEU A 62 8.97 -4.98 -3.22
N LYS A 63 7.66 -4.87 -3.08
CA LYS A 63 6.92 -3.59 -3.06
C LYS A 63 6.17 -3.34 -1.78
N GLU A 64 5.66 -4.40 -1.15
CA GLU A 64 4.91 -4.27 0.10
C GLU A 64 5.11 -5.53 0.96
N THR A 65 5.25 -5.35 2.26
CA THR A 65 5.11 -6.42 3.25
C THR A 65 4.02 -6.01 4.21
N THR A 66 2.96 -6.81 4.32
CA THR A 66 1.84 -6.48 5.21
C THR A 66 1.40 -7.69 6.01
N TYR A 67 1.17 -7.46 7.30
CA TYR A 67 0.65 -8.45 8.22
C TYR A 67 -0.87 -8.34 8.37
N TYR A 68 -1.54 -9.50 8.42
CA TYR A 68 -2.99 -9.61 8.52
C TYR A 68 -3.40 -10.63 9.59
N LEU A 69 -4.41 -10.32 10.41
CA LEU A 69 -5.16 -11.34 11.16
C LEU A 69 -6.01 -12.21 10.24
N ARG A 70 -6.42 -11.65 9.09
CA ARG A 70 -7.22 -12.34 8.09
C ARG A 70 -6.85 -11.87 6.70
N TYR A 71 -6.42 -12.80 5.85
CA TYR A 71 -6.09 -12.54 4.46
C TYR A 71 -6.93 -13.42 3.53
N THR A 72 -7.79 -12.81 2.71
CA THR A 72 -8.71 -13.51 1.80
C THR A 72 -8.74 -12.85 0.42
N LYS A 73 -9.36 -13.52 -0.56
CA LYS A 73 -9.57 -12.97 -1.90
C LYS A 73 -10.34 -11.65 -1.88
N GLU A 74 -11.42 -11.57 -1.09
CA GLU A 74 -12.24 -10.37 -0.94
C GLU A 74 -11.49 -9.31 -0.09
N THR A 75 -10.88 -8.33 -0.76
CA THR A 75 -10.05 -7.31 -0.08
C THR A 75 -10.73 -6.57 1.08
N ASN A 76 -12.06 -6.40 1.04
CA ASN A 76 -12.83 -5.76 2.12
C ASN A 76 -12.98 -6.63 3.37
N ARG A 77 -12.77 -7.95 3.26
CA ARG A 77 -12.76 -8.87 4.38
C ARG A 77 -11.39 -8.97 5.03
N ARG A 78 -10.31 -8.49 4.41
CA ARG A 78 -8.98 -8.51 5.00
C ARG A 78 -8.91 -7.67 6.27
N MET A 79 -8.09 -8.11 7.23
CA MET A 79 -7.87 -7.43 8.49
C MET A 79 -6.38 -7.26 8.74
N LYS A 80 -5.85 -6.07 8.45
CA LYS A 80 -4.46 -5.71 8.76
C LYS A 80 -4.26 -5.64 10.27
N GLU A 81 -3.13 -6.16 10.71
CA GLU A 81 -2.68 -6.19 12.10
C GLU A 81 -1.16 -6.19 12.11
N GLY A 82 -0.54 -5.42 13.00
CA GLY A 82 0.90 -5.25 12.99
C GLY A 82 1.36 -4.32 11.86
N VAL A 83 2.55 -4.57 11.34
CA VAL A 83 3.25 -3.60 10.48
C VAL A 83 2.88 -3.80 8.99
N SER A 84 2.82 -2.72 8.24
CA SER A 84 2.71 -2.70 6.78
C SER A 84 3.84 -1.80 6.28
N LYS A 85 4.70 -2.33 5.41
CA LYS A 85 5.84 -1.62 4.83
C LYS A 85 5.67 -1.52 3.33
N THR A 86 5.99 -0.37 2.76
CA THR A 86 6.26 -0.24 1.32
C THR A 86 7.73 0.06 1.09
N PHE A 87 8.22 -0.27 -0.10
CA PHE A 87 9.65 -0.21 -0.40
C PHE A 87 9.93 0.55 -1.70
N TYR A 88 10.97 1.37 -1.66
CA TYR A 88 11.60 1.96 -2.83
C TYR A 88 12.20 0.87 -3.73
N ASP A 89 12.50 1.22 -5.00
CA ASP A 89 13.17 0.29 -5.94
C ASP A 89 14.56 -0.15 -5.46
N ASN A 90 15.22 0.64 -4.60
CA ASN A 90 16.50 0.28 -3.98
C ASN A 90 16.36 -0.68 -2.78
N GLY A 91 15.14 -1.08 -2.42
CA GLY A 91 14.85 -1.99 -1.30
C GLY A 91 14.74 -1.33 0.07
N ASN A 92 15.03 -0.03 0.20
CA ASN A 92 14.82 0.69 1.45
C ASN A 92 13.33 0.90 1.70
N VAL A 93 12.94 0.91 2.98
CA VAL A 93 11.57 1.20 3.39
C VAL A 93 11.22 2.62 2.96
N GLU A 94 10.07 2.78 2.31
CA GLU A 94 9.49 4.07 1.93
C GLU A 94 8.49 4.53 2.99
N GLU A 95 7.60 3.63 3.39
CA GLU A 95 6.52 3.86 4.34
C GLU A 95 6.42 2.68 5.29
N GLU A 96 6.17 2.94 6.57
CA GLU A 96 5.81 1.94 7.58
C GLU A 96 4.56 2.39 8.31
N ILE A 97 3.50 1.57 8.30
CA ILE A 97 2.26 1.82 9.04
C ILE A 97 2.00 0.66 9.99
N THR A 98 1.78 0.98 11.26
CA THR A 98 1.34 -0.01 12.24
C THR A 98 -0.17 0.01 12.35
N TYR A 99 -0.81 -1.14 12.21
CA TYR A 99 -2.26 -1.32 12.30
C TYR A 99 -2.65 -2.14 13.53
N THR A 100 -3.81 -1.81 14.08
CA THR A 100 -4.56 -2.69 14.99
C THR A 100 -5.96 -2.81 14.44
N ALA A 101 -6.38 -4.02 14.07
CA ALA A 101 -7.68 -4.32 13.48
C ALA A 101 -8.08 -3.32 12.36
N ASN A 102 -7.26 -3.20 11.32
CA ASN A 102 -7.40 -2.24 10.21
C ASN A 102 -7.29 -0.74 10.56
N ARG A 103 -7.06 -0.36 11.82
CA ARG A 103 -6.90 1.04 12.23
C ARG A 103 -5.43 1.42 12.34
N PRO A 104 -4.95 2.42 11.59
CA PRO A 104 -3.57 2.88 11.71
C PRO A 104 -3.34 3.46 13.11
N GLN A 105 -2.25 3.04 13.75
CA GLN A 105 -1.79 3.50 15.05
C GLN A 105 -0.62 4.48 14.91
N SER A 106 0.28 4.21 13.96
CA SER A 106 1.40 5.07 13.61
C SER A 106 1.75 4.98 12.14
N LEU A 107 2.35 6.03 11.62
CA LEU A 107 2.94 6.10 10.28
C LEU A 107 4.39 6.57 10.45
N LYS A 108 5.32 5.93 9.75
CA LYS A 108 6.65 6.47 9.50
C LYS A 108 6.88 6.54 8.00
N THR A 109 7.54 7.58 7.54
CA THR A 109 8.06 7.66 6.17
C THR A 109 9.55 7.91 6.22
N PHE A 110 10.24 7.46 5.19
CA PHE A 110 11.68 7.49 5.13
C PHE A 110 12.14 8.11 3.83
N TYR A 111 13.28 8.78 3.89
CA TYR A 111 14.04 9.15 2.72
C TYR A 111 14.52 7.91 1.95
N PRO A 112 14.87 8.02 0.65
CA PRO A 112 15.43 6.92 -0.11
C PRO A 112 16.72 6.34 0.49
N ASP A 113 17.44 7.09 1.31
CA ASP A 113 18.63 6.64 2.06
C ASP A 113 18.30 5.91 3.38
N GLY A 114 17.01 5.78 3.72
CA GLY A 114 16.51 5.09 4.91
C GLY A 114 16.40 5.95 6.17
N LYS A 115 16.79 7.23 6.14
CA LYS A 115 16.59 8.13 7.27
C LYS A 115 15.11 8.46 7.45
N ILE A 116 14.66 8.58 8.70
CA ILE A 116 13.27 8.95 9.01
C ILE A 116 13.02 10.37 8.51
N CYS A 117 11.91 10.55 7.80
CA CYS A 117 11.43 11.84 7.30
C CYS A 117 10.22 12.33 8.11
N ARG A 118 9.32 11.42 8.50
CA ARG A 118 8.10 11.75 9.25
C ARG A 118 7.68 10.61 10.15
N GLU A 119 7.10 10.94 11.30
CA GLU A 119 6.46 10.02 12.24
C GLU A 119 5.14 10.60 12.75
N ASP A 120 4.03 9.92 12.48
CA ASP A 120 2.72 10.26 13.02
C ASP A 120 2.22 9.22 14.01
N THR A 121 1.41 9.66 14.96
CA THR A 121 0.57 8.78 15.79
C THR A 121 -0.89 9.15 15.62
N PHE A 122 -1.77 8.16 15.76
CA PHE A 122 -3.22 8.34 15.63
C PHE A 122 -3.91 7.98 16.96
N ASN A 123 -5.03 8.64 17.25
CA ASN A 123 -5.88 8.30 18.38
C ASN A 123 -6.84 7.14 18.04
N LYS A 124 -7.65 6.71 19.02
CA LYS A 124 -8.60 5.58 18.85
C LYS A 124 -9.67 5.81 17.77
N GLU A 125 -9.93 7.07 17.40
CA GLU A 125 -10.84 7.47 16.32
C GLU A 125 -10.15 7.48 14.95
N GLY A 126 -8.84 7.17 14.89
CA GLY A 126 -8.03 7.26 13.68
C GLY A 126 -7.63 8.69 13.30
N LYS A 127 -7.89 9.67 14.17
CA LYS A 127 -7.44 11.05 13.96
C LYS A 127 -5.98 11.19 14.39
N MET A 128 -5.21 11.97 13.64
CA MET A 128 -3.83 12.26 13.97
C MET A 128 -3.73 12.89 15.37
N LYS A 129 -2.88 12.32 16.22
CA LYS A 129 -2.58 12.81 17.57
C LYS A 129 -1.28 13.61 17.58
N THR A 130 -0.22 13.11 16.95
CA THR A 130 1.05 13.80 16.78
C THR A 130 1.57 13.63 15.37
N SER A 131 2.39 14.57 14.92
CA SER A 131 3.20 14.47 13.71
C SER A 131 4.56 15.10 14.00
N TYR A 132 5.62 14.30 13.86
CA TYR A 132 7.01 14.72 13.93
C TYR A 132 7.65 14.54 12.58
N ILE A 133 8.59 15.42 12.32
CA ILE A 133 9.12 15.64 11.01
C ILE A 133 10.61 15.92 11.18
N TYR A 134 11.41 15.35 10.28
CA TYR A 134 12.85 15.30 10.40
C TYR A 134 13.51 15.73 9.09
N ASP A 135 14.59 16.49 9.19
CA ASP A 135 15.44 16.80 8.05
C ASP A 135 16.39 15.63 7.72
N GLN A 136 17.24 15.80 6.70
CA GLN A 136 18.22 14.78 6.31
C GLN A 136 19.33 14.56 7.34
N ASP A 137 19.47 15.44 8.32
CA ASP A 137 20.41 15.29 9.44
C ASP A 137 19.75 14.64 10.66
N GLY A 138 18.45 14.33 10.57
CA GLY A 138 17.66 13.70 11.65
C GLY A 138 17.22 14.68 12.74
N ASN A 139 17.38 16.00 12.53
CA ASN A 139 16.93 16.98 13.49
C ASN A 139 15.41 17.15 13.39
N LYS A 140 14.74 17.17 14.54
CA LYS A 140 13.34 17.58 14.62
C LYS A 140 13.24 19.04 14.17
N THR A 141 12.54 19.28 13.08
CA THR A 141 12.45 20.62 12.54
C THR A 141 11.56 21.48 13.45
N ARG A 142 12.07 22.64 13.89
CA ARG A 142 11.30 23.63 14.68
C ARG A 142 10.17 24.25 13.84
N ASN A 143 10.36 24.27 12.52
CA ASN A 143 9.31 24.44 11.52
C ASN A 143 8.58 23.11 11.37
N LYS A 144 7.25 23.10 11.36
CA LYS A 144 6.41 21.90 11.28
C LYS A 144 6.54 21.10 9.97
N GLU A 145 7.58 21.31 9.16
CA GLU A 145 7.66 20.85 7.77
C GLU A 145 9.04 20.22 7.46
N PRO A 146 9.09 19.01 6.86
CA PRO A 146 10.34 18.25 6.64
C PRO A 146 11.32 18.97 5.75
N TYR A 147 12.60 18.57 5.73
CA TYR A 147 13.51 19.09 4.72
C TYR A 147 13.16 18.54 3.33
N GLU A 148 12.86 17.26 3.23
CA GLU A 148 12.40 16.62 2.00
C GLU A 148 11.23 15.70 2.39
N CYS A 149 10.15 15.60 1.61
CA CYS A 149 9.05 14.66 1.86
C CYS A 149 8.18 14.54 0.62
N MET A 150 7.77 13.33 0.28
CA MET A 150 6.77 13.14 -0.77
C MET A 150 5.38 13.55 -0.27
N ALA A 151 4.48 13.88 -1.19
CA ALA A 151 3.08 14.08 -0.84
C ALA A 151 2.45 12.74 -0.45
N THR A 152 1.77 12.68 0.70
CA THR A 152 1.18 11.44 1.23
C THR A 152 -0.30 11.60 1.50
N PHE A 153 -1.09 10.62 1.09
CA PHE A 153 -2.52 10.60 1.41
C PHE A 153 -2.73 10.37 2.92
N PRO A 154 -3.73 11.01 3.57
CA PRO A 154 -4.06 10.74 4.96
C PRO A 154 -4.38 9.25 5.18
N GLY A 155 -3.61 8.59 6.04
CA GLY A 155 -3.72 7.14 6.29
C GLY A 155 -2.97 6.25 5.28
N GLY A 156 -2.11 6.84 4.44
CA GLY A 156 -1.20 6.13 3.54
C GLY A 156 -1.85 5.54 2.29
N ASN A 157 -1.09 4.73 1.57
CA ASN A 157 -1.48 4.20 0.26
C ASN A 157 -2.71 3.28 0.29
N GLU A 158 -2.94 2.55 1.38
CA GLU A 158 -4.14 1.72 1.51
C GLU A 158 -5.40 2.57 1.72
N ALA A 159 -5.32 3.59 2.59
CA ALA A 159 -6.41 4.53 2.79
C ALA A 159 -6.73 5.25 1.48
N LEU A 160 -5.71 5.61 0.70
CA LEU A 160 -5.87 6.16 -0.64
C LEU A 160 -6.68 5.21 -1.53
N ARG A 161 -6.27 3.95 -1.62
CA ARG A 161 -6.95 2.94 -2.45
C ARG A 161 -8.41 2.72 -2.03
N LYS A 162 -8.68 2.65 -0.73
CA LYS A 162 -10.04 2.56 -0.16
C LYS A 162 -10.85 3.81 -0.49
N ALA A 163 -10.24 4.99 -0.32
CA ALA A 163 -10.86 6.28 -0.62
C ALA A 163 -11.26 6.37 -2.10
N VAL A 164 -10.35 6.06 -3.03
CA VAL A 164 -10.65 6.01 -4.48
C VAL A 164 -11.84 5.10 -4.75
N SER A 165 -11.84 3.89 -4.19
CA SER A 165 -12.93 2.92 -4.38
C SER A 165 -14.27 3.44 -3.84
N SER A 166 -14.26 4.16 -2.72
CA SER A 166 -15.47 4.70 -2.08
C SER A 166 -16.09 5.89 -2.83
N VAL A 167 -15.27 6.66 -3.55
CA VAL A 167 -15.73 7.84 -4.30
C VAL A 167 -15.95 7.55 -5.78
N LEU A 168 -15.57 6.35 -6.24
CA LEU A 168 -15.64 5.92 -7.64
C LEU A 168 -17.07 6.03 -8.18
N TYR A 169 -17.25 6.86 -9.19
CA TYR A 169 -18.51 7.03 -9.91
C TYR A 169 -18.45 6.22 -11.21
N TYR A 170 -19.23 5.15 -11.32
CA TYR A 170 -19.35 4.34 -12.55
C TYR A 170 -20.74 4.54 -13.18
N PRO A 171 -20.86 5.30 -14.28
CA PRO A 171 -22.14 5.62 -14.92
C PRO A 171 -22.97 4.39 -15.29
N LYS A 172 -24.30 4.50 -15.16
CA LYS A 172 -25.23 3.41 -15.52
C LYS A 172 -25.09 3.00 -16.99
N GLU A 173 -25.01 3.98 -17.89
CA GLU A 173 -24.80 3.75 -19.33
C GLU A 173 -23.52 2.94 -19.59
N ALA A 174 -22.42 3.26 -18.89
CA ALA A 174 -21.16 2.54 -19.06
C ALA A 174 -21.28 1.08 -18.60
N LYS A 175 -22.02 0.82 -17.51
CA LYS A 175 -22.31 -0.54 -17.03
C LYS A 175 -23.18 -1.32 -18.00
N GLU A 176 -24.27 -0.72 -18.48
CA GLU A 176 -25.20 -1.34 -19.43
C GLU A 176 -24.52 -1.68 -20.76
N LYS A 177 -23.59 -0.82 -21.21
CA LYS A 177 -22.78 -1.04 -22.42
C LYS A 177 -21.50 -1.84 -22.19
N ASN A 178 -21.28 -2.39 -20.99
CA ASN A 178 -20.07 -3.13 -20.60
C ASN A 178 -18.75 -2.37 -20.88
N ILE A 179 -18.76 -1.05 -20.79
CA ILE A 179 -17.60 -0.19 -21.04
C ILE A 179 -16.69 -0.25 -19.82
N THR A 180 -15.59 -1.00 -19.94
CA THR A 180 -14.56 -1.12 -18.91
C THR A 180 -13.28 -0.42 -19.35
N GLY A 181 -12.42 -0.10 -18.39
CA GLY A 181 -11.16 0.54 -18.68
C GLY A 181 -10.52 1.18 -17.46
N ARG A 182 -9.26 1.57 -17.63
CA ARG A 182 -8.50 2.31 -16.62
C ARG A 182 -8.29 3.72 -17.13
N VAL A 183 -8.70 4.72 -16.36
CA VAL A 183 -8.40 6.13 -16.65
C VAL A 183 -7.29 6.57 -15.70
N ILE A 184 -6.22 7.13 -16.25
CA ILE A 184 -5.05 7.62 -15.54
C ILE A 184 -5.19 9.13 -15.47
N ILE A 185 -5.35 9.64 -14.25
CA ILE A 185 -5.42 11.08 -14.00
C ILE A 185 -4.09 11.53 -13.41
N GLN A 186 -3.44 12.46 -14.10
CA GLN A 186 -2.38 13.28 -13.54
C GLN A 186 -3.01 14.50 -12.87
N PHE A 187 -2.50 14.91 -11.73
CA PHE A 187 -2.93 16.13 -11.05
C PHE A 187 -1.79 16.70 -10.24
N ILE A 188 -2.00 17.89 -9.69
CA ILE A 188 -1.09 18.54 -8.76
C ILE A 188 -1.66 18.43 -7.36
N ILE A 189 -0.84 17.99 -6.41
CA ILE A 189 -1.07 18.23 -5.00
C ILE A 189 -0.37 19.54 -4.69
N ASP A 190 -1.15 20.59 -4.37
CA ASP A 190 -0.60 21.91 -4.07
C ASP A 190 0.05 21.95 -2.68
N LYS A 191 0.57 23.12 -2.30
CA LYS A 191 1.26 23.35 -1.03
C LYS A 191 0.34 23.23 0.17
N GLU A 192 -0.95 23.34 -0.04
CA GLU A 192 -2.01 23.22 0.96
C GLU A 192 -2.54 21.78 1.04
N GLY A 193 -2.09 20.89 0.14
CA GLY A 193 -2.51 19.50 0.07
C GLY A 193 -3.78 19.26 -0.75
N ASN A 194 -4.26 20.26 -1.49
CA ASN A 194 -5.44 20.11 -2.34
C ASN A 194 -5.05 19.47 -3.68
N MET A 195 -5.97 18.65 -4.20
CA MET A 195 -5.84 18.04 -5.51
C MET A 195 -6.37 18.99 -6.57
N THR A 196 -5.49 19.49 -7.44
CA THR A 196 -5.80 20.52 -8.45
C THR A 196 -5.31 20.10 -9.84
N GLN A 197 -5.78 20.81 -10.88
CA GLN A 197 -5.35 20.61 -12.27
C GLN A 197 -5.43 19.16 -12.78
N PRO A 198 -6.59 18.46 -12.62
CA PRO A 198 -6.72 17.11 -13.13
C PRO A 198 -6.60 17.08 -14.66
N LYS A 199 -5.73 16.20 -15.16
CA LYS A 199 -5.52 15.92 -16.57
C LYS A 199 -5.59 14.42 -16.80
N VAL A 200 -6.51 14.01 -17.64
CA VAL A 200 -6.58 12.63 -18.12
C VAL A 200 -5.40 12.38 -19.07
N LEU A 201 -4.57 11.39 -18.77
CA LEU A 201 -3.38 11.05 -19.57
C LEU A 201 -3.68 10.04 -20.67
N ASN A 202 -4.64 9.15 -20.46
CA ASN A 202 -5.03 8.15 -21.42
C ASN A 202 -6.51 8.29 -21.79
N LYS A 203 -6.87 8.01 -23.04
CA LYS A 203 -8.23 8.21 -23.57
C LYS A 203 -8.91 6.86 -23.83
N PRO A 204 -9.29 6.08 -22.79
CA PRO A 204 -9.85 4.76 -23.00
C PRO A 204 -11.28 4.80 -23.54
N ASN A 205 -12.09 5.78 -23.11
CA ASN A 205 -13.46 6.00 -23.56
C ASN A 205 -14.00 7.33 -22.99
N PRO A 206 -14.66 8.19 -23.78
CA PRO A 206 -15.18 9.48 -23.31
C PRO A 206 -16.13 9.40 -22.09
N ILE A 207 -16.90 8.32 -21.95
CA ILE A 207 -17.81 8.13 -20.82
C ILE A 207 -17.01 7.86 -19.54
N LEU A 208 -15.95 7.05 -19.62
CA LEU A 208 -15.09 6.75 -18.48
C LEU A 208 -14.22 7.96 -18.10
N GLU A 209 -13.79 8.76 -19.05
CA GLU A 209 -13.04 10.00 -18.78
C GLU A 209 -13.86 10.97 -17.92
N LYS A 210 -15.12 11.22 -18.31
CA LYS A 210 -16.06 12.04 -17.52
C LYS A 210 -16.30 11.43 -16.13
N ALA A 211 -16.43 10.10 -16.06
CA ALA A 211 -16.63 9.39 -14.81
C ALA A 211 -15.45 9.52 -13.85
N ALA A 212 -14.23 9.47 -14.38
CA ALA A 212 -12.99 9.57 -13.63
C ALA A 212 -12.78 10.97 -13.07
N LEU A 213 -13.03 12.01 -13.87
CA LEU A 213 -13.00 13.40 -13.41
C LEU A 213 -14.00 13.65 -12.28
N LYS A 214 -15.23 13.13 -12.39
CA LYS A 214 -16.23 13.23 -11.31
C LYS A 214 -15.83 12.46 -10.05
N SER A 215 -15.16 11.32 -10.20
CA SER A 215 -14.62 10.55 -9.07
C SER A 215 -13.47 11.30 -8.38
N PHE A 216 -12.62 11.94 -9.17
CA PHE A 216 -11.54 12.80 -8.70
C PHE A 216 -12.09 14.00 -7.93
N GLU A 217 -13.10 14.71 -8.44
CA GLU A 217 -13.73 15.84 -7.77
C GLU A 217 -14.28 15.45 -6.38
N ARG A 218 -15.00 14.32 -6.31
CA ARG A 218 -15.49 13.78 -5.03
C ARG A 218 -14.36 13.47 -4.05
N MET A 219 -13.22 13.00 -4.56
CA MET A 219 -12.05 12.74 -3.74
C MET A 219 -11.45 14.04 -3.20
N ALA A 220 -11.22 15.01 -4.09
CA ALA A 220 -10.65 16.31 -3.76
C ALA A 220 -11.49 17.08 -2.73
N GLN A 221 -12.81 16.94 -2.78
CA GLN A 221 -13.73 17.54 -1.80
C GLN A 221 -13.68 16.90 -0.42
N LYS A 222 -13.30 15.61 -0.34
CA LYS A 222 -13.41 14.82 0.90
C LYS A 222 -12.08 14.67 1.63
N TYR A 223 -10.96 14.78 0.92
CA TYR A 223 -9.64 14.47 1.45
C TYR A 223 -8.61 15.54 1.09
N THR A 224 -7.87 15.98 2.11
CA THR A 224 -6.69 16.84 1.96
C THR A 224 -5.45 15.98 2.13
N TRP A 225 -4.53 16.06 1.17
CA TRP A 225 -3.25 15.37 1.22
C TRP A 225 -2.29 16.09 2.15
N HIS A 226 -1.24 15.39 2.53
CA HIS A 226 -0.07 16.07 3.06
C HIS A 226 0.77 16.51 1.86
N PRO A 227 1.12 17.79 1.77
CA PRO A 227 1.87 18.32 0.65
C PRO A 227 3.28 17.72 0.62
N GLY A 228 3.87 17.65 -0.56
CA GLY A 228 5.28 17.34 -0.68
C GLY A 228 6.12 18.55 -0.31
N ILE A 229 7.32 18.28 0.16
CA ILE A 229 8.24 19.29 0.66
C ILE A 229 9.62 19.02 0.08
N GLN A 230 10.26 20.09 -0.39
CA GLN A 230 11.63 20.06 -0.87
C GLN A 230 12.40 21.23 -0.27
N LYS A 231 13.61 20.95 0.21
CA LYS A 231 14.47 21.90 0.93
C LYS A 231 13.71 22.73 1.98
N GLY A 232 12.85 22.10 2.77
CA GLY A 232 12.10 22.74 3.86
C GLY A 232 10.88 23.56 3.40
N LYS A 233 10.54 23.55 2.11
CA LYS A 233 9.41 24.31 1.57
C LYS A 233 8.39 23.37 0.95
N LYS A 234 7.10 23.54 1.29
CA LYS A 234 6.00 22.93 0.54
C LYS A 234 6.11 23.25 -0.95
N VAL A 235 6.02 22.20 -1.75
CA VAL A 235 6.08 22.26 -3.21
C VAL A 235 4.87 21.59 -3.83
N ASN A 236 4.54 22.03 -5.03
CA ASN A 236 3.54 21.36 -5.86
C ASN A 236 4.09 20.02 -6.31
N VAL A 237 3.40 18.93 -5.99
CA VAL A 237 3.79 17.58 -6.41
C VAL A 237 2.88 17.13 -7.54
N ARG A 238 3.49 16.74 -8.66
CA ARG A 238 2.77 16.06 -9.72
C ARG A 238 2.54 14.61 -9.31
N PHE A 239 1.28 14.21 -9.23
CA PHE A 239 0.89 12.86 -8.88
C PHE A 239 0.11 12.22 -10.05
N VAL A 240 0.22 10.90 -10.17
CA VAL A 240 -0.51 10.13 -11.18
C VAL A 240 -1.28 9.03 -10.49
N MET A 241 -2.60 9.03 -10.66
CA MET A 241 -3.47 8.07 -10.02
C MET A 241 -4.39 7.38 -11.02
N PRO A 242 -4.46 6.04 -11.00
CA PRO A 242 -5.36 5.28 -11.84
C PRO A 242 -6.74 5.07 -11.21
N PHE A 243 -7.79 5.37 -11.96
CA PHE A 243 -9.19 5.02 -11.69
C PHE A 243 -9.57 3.83 -12.58
N SER A 244 -9.92 2.70 -11.96
CA SER A 244 -10.23 1.47 -12.70
C SER A 244 -11.73 1.19 -12.69
N TYR A 245 -12.31 1.08 -13.87
CA TYR A 245 -13.70 0.72 -14.11
C TYR A 245 -13.75 -0.70 -14.65
N ASN A 246 -14.12 -1.63 -13.79
CA ASN A 246 -14.34 -3.02 -14.17
C ASN A 246 -15.79 -3.34 -13.85
N ASN A 247 -16.44 -4.15 -14.68
CA ASN A 247 -17.73 -4.72 -14.26
C ASN A 247 -17.48 -5.63 -13.05
N PRO A 248 -18.34 -5.55 -12.01
CA PRO A 248 -18.28 -6.46 -10.88
C PRO A 248 -18.56 -7.91 -11.28
#